data_AF-A0A7J9HXK4-F1
#
_entry.id   AF-A0A7J9HXK4-F1
#
_cell.length_a   1.000
_cell.length_b   1.000
_cell.length_c   1.000
_cell.angle_alpha   90.00
_cell.angle_beta   90.00
_cell.angle_gamma   90.00
#
_symmetry.space_group_name_H-M   'P 1'
#
loop_
_entity.id
_entity.type
_entity.pdbx_description
1 polymer ?
#
loop_
_entity_poly.entity_id
_entity_poly.type
_entity_poly.pdbx_seq_one_letter_code
_entity_poly.pdbx_strand_id
1 'polypeptide(L)'
;MENLAKNVLITSDGDEISVNIALHLAKRGCRLVLMGNECSLRSAKQKIMDSIMNVVVPEPVAVVGLDMDDEREGAFNDAVDKAWRAFGHLDALVNCHAYEG
;
A
#
# COMPACT_ATOMS: atom_id res chain seq x y z
N MET A 1 -23.02 -9.00 -8.48
CA MET A 1 -22.14 -9.16 -7.31
C MET A 1 -21.65 -7.79 -6.94
N GLU A 2 -22.03 -7.30 -5.76
CA GLU A 2 -21.31 -6.18 -5.15
C GLU A 2 -19.86 -6.66 -4.98
N ASN A 3 -18.97 -6.18 -5.84
CA ASN A 3 -17.56 -6.54 -5.73
C ASN A 3 -17.02 -5.67 -4.60
N LEU A 4 -17.07 -6.19 -3.37
CA LEU A 4 -16.44 -5.57 -2.20
C LEU A 4 -15.01 -5.19 -2.60
N ALA A 5 -14.69 -3.90 -2.50
CA ALA A 5 -13.37 -3.38 -2.82
C ALA A 5 -12.31 -4.16 -2.05
N LYS A 6 -11.37 -4.77 -2.78
CA LYS A 6 -10.31 -5.59 -2.17
C LYS A 6 -9.29 -4.71 -1.46
N ASN A 7 -8.91 -5.08 -0.25
CA ASN A 7 -7.89 -4.40 0.54
C ASN A 7 -6.54 -5.08 0.29
N VAL A 8 -5.59 -4.36 -0.30
CA VAL A 8 -4.29 -4.91 -0.71
C VAL A 8 -3.17 -4.21 0.03
N LEU A 9 -2.31 -4.98 0.69
CA LEU A 9 -1.05 -4.50 1.25
C LEU A 9 0.04 -4.60 0.18
N ILE A 10 0.77 -3.51 -0.05
CA ILE A 10 1.88 -3.45 -1.01
C ILE A 10 3.12 -2.97 -0.26
N THR A 11 4.18 -3.77 -0.27
CA THR A 11 5.50 -3.30 0.20
C THR A 11 6.23 -2.58 -0.94
N SER A 12 6.82 -1.42 -0.67
CA SER A 12 7.40 -0.57 -1.72
C SER A 12 8.30 0.52 -1.14
N ASP A 13 9.34 0.90 -1.89
CA ASP A 13 10.16 2.10 -1.64
C ASP A 13 9.84 3.26 -2.59
N GLY A 14 8.71 3.19 -3.29
CA GLY A 14 8.26 4.22 -4.22
C GLY A 14 8.88 4.14 -5.62
N ASP A 15 9.45 2.98 -6.00
CA ASP A 15 9.92 2.73 -7.35
C ASP A 15 8.77 2.71 -8.38
N GLU A 16 9.10 2.87 -9.66
CA GLU A 16 8.09 2.97 -10.71
C GLU A 16 7.24 1.70 -10.87
N ILE A 17 7.81 0.53 -10.62
CA ILE A 17 7.11 -0.76 -10.80
C ILE A 17 6.04 -0.91 -9.73
N SER A 18 6.42 -0.78 -8.46
CA SER A 18 5.48 -0.90 -7.34
C SER A 18 4.39 0.16 -7.39
N VAL A 19 4.73 1.41 -7.74
CA VAL A 19 3.76 2.50 -7.91
C VAL A 19 2.80 2.21 -9.06
N ASN A 20 3.26 1.67 -10.18
CA ASN A 20 2.40 1.37 -11.31
C ASN A 20 1.46 0.19 -11.02
N ILE A 21 1.92 -0.82 -10.27
CA ILE A 21 1.07 -1.92 -9.79
C ILE A 21 -0.03 -1.37 -8.87
N ALA A 22 0.35 -0.55 -7.88
CA ALA A 22 -0.59 0.10 -6.97
C ALA A 22 -1.62 0.93 -7.75
N LEU A 23 -1.18 1.73 -8.73
CA LEU A 23 -2.07 2.54 -9.56
C LEU A 23 -3.11 1.69 -10.31
N HIS A 24 -2.70 0.57 -10.91
CA HIS A 24 -3.62 -0.31 -11.63
C HIS A 24 -4.64 -0.97 -10.70
N LEU A 25 -4.23 -1.38 -9.50
CA LEU A 25 -5.14 -1.93 -8.48
C LEU A 25 -6.14 -0.88 -8.00
N ALA A 26 -5.68 0.35 -7.73
CA ALA A 26 -6.56 1.45 -7.32
C ALA A 26 -7.58 1.81 -8.42
N LYS A 27 -7.18 1.84 -9.69
CA LYS A 27 -8.10 2.05 -10.84
C LYS A 27 -9.17 0.97 -10.96
N ARG A 28 -8.92 -0.23 -10.44
CA ARG A 28 -9.90 -1.33 -10.37
C ARG A 28 -10.80 -1.25 -9.14
N GLY A 29 -10.65 -0.22 -8.30
CA GLY A 29 -11.43 -0.01 -7.09
C GLY A 29 -10.87 -0.74 -5.86
N CYS A 30 -9.62 -1.20 -5.88
CA CYS A 30 -8.99 -1.74 -4.69
C CYS A 30 -8.61 -0.62 -3.72
N ARG A 31 -8.62 -0.92 -2.43
CA ARG A 31 -8.08 -0.07 -1.37
C ARG A 31 -6.68 -0.57 -1.04
N LEU A 32 -5.73 0.36 -0.90
CA LEU A 32 -4.32 0.03 -0.84
C LEU A 32 -3.70 0.50 0.46
N VAL A 33 -2.91 -0.35 1.09
CA VAL A 33 -1.96 0.05 2.12
C VAL A 33 -0.57 -0.02 1.50
N LEU A 34 0.11 1.11 1.40
CA LEU A 34 1.51 1.16 1.00
C LEU A 34 2.37 1.08 2.27
N MET A 35 3.26 0.11 2.35
CA MET A 35 4.14 -0.13 3.50
C MET A 35 5.62 -0.08 3.10
N GLY A 36 6.44 0.68 3.81
CA GLY A 36 7.85 0.90 3.48
C GLY A 36 8.31 2.32 3.82
N ASN A 37 9.24 2.88 3.05
CA ASN A 37 9.76 4.22 3.31
C ASN A 37 8.67 5.31 3.21
N GLU A 38 8.28 5.87 4.35
CA GLU A 38 7.12 6.77 4.44
C GLU A 38 7.24 8.01 3.55
N CYS A 39 8.45 8.60 3.43
CA CYS A 39 8.68 9.79 2.62
C CYS A 39 8.42 9.52 1.13
N SER A 40 8.96 8.42 0.60
CA SER A 40 8.75 7.99 -0.78
C SER A 40 7.28 7.63 -1.03
N LEU A 41 6.67 6.90 -0.10
CA LEU A 41 5.29 6.42 -0.23
C LEU A 41 4.24 7.54 -0.16
N ARG A 42 4.51 8.64 0.56
CA ARG A 42 3.63 9.82 0.54
C ARG A 42 3.55 10.44 -0.86
N SER A 43 4.66 10.48 -1.59
CA SER A 43 4.71 10.96 -2.97
C SER A 43 3.97 10.00 -3.92
N ALA A 44 4.15 8.69 -3.74
CA ALA A 44 3.43 7.66 -4.48
C ALA A 44 1.91 7.74 -4.25
N LYS A 45 1.47 7.89 -2.99
CA LYS A 45 0.07 8.08 -2.64
C LYS A 45 -0.54 9.24 -3.40
N GLN A 46 0.12 10.40 -3.43
CA GLN A 46 -0.41 11.57 -4.15
C GLN A 46 -0.60 11.28 -5.64
N LYS A 47 0.40 10.68 -6.31
CA LYS A 47 0.31 10.29 -7.73
C LYS A 47 -0.86 9.35 -8.02
N ILE A 48 -1.08 8.38 -7.12
CA ILE A 48 -2.17 7.42 -7.25
C ILE A 48 -3.51 8.14 -7.07
N MET A 49 -3.66 8.95 -6.02
CA MET A 49 -4.87 9.72 -5.73
C MET A 49 -5.26 10.64 -6.90
N ASP A 50 -4.28 11.36 -7.47
CA ASP A 50 -4.50 12.27 -8.61
C ASP A 50 -4.97 11.51 -9.86
N SER A 51 -4.57 10.25 -10.01
CA SER A 51 -4.91 9.41 -11.16
C SER A 51 -6.24 8.68 -11.02
N ILE A 52 -6.84 8.64 -9.83
CA ILE A 52 -8.09 7.92 -9.54
C ILE A 52 -9.23 8.85 -9.14
N MET A 53 -9.18 10.14 -9.49
CA MET A 53 -10.22 11.14 -9.15
C MET A 53 -11.65 10.71 -9.52
N ASN A 54 -11.83 9.81 -10.49
CA ASN A 54 -13.12 9.29 -10.93
C ASN A 54 -13.58 8.02 -10.18
N VAL A 55 -12.76 7.47 -9.28
CA VAL A 55 -13.05 6.26 -8.50
C VAL A 55 -13.66 6.68 -7.17
N VAL A 56 -14.93 6.33 -6.95
CA VAL A 56 -15.65 6.63 -5.71
C VAL A 56 -15.35 5.55 -4.67
N VAL A 57 -14.17 5.62 -4.06
CA VAL A 57 -13.77 4.77 -2.93
C VAL A 57 -13.33 5.67 -1.79
N PRO A 58 -13.94 5.58 -0.59
CA PRO A 58 -13.51 6.35 0.57
C PRO A 58 -12.13 5.88 1.02
N GLU A 59 -11.21 6.84 1.19
CA GLU A 59 -9.82 6.62 1.63
C GLU A 59 -9.15 5.44 0.90
N PRO A 60 -8.93 5.54 -0.42
CA PRO A 60 -8.50 4.39 -1.22
C PRO A 60 -7.03 4.03 -1.00
N VAL A 61 -6.24 4.89 -0.34
CA VAL A 61 -4.81 4.66 -0.10
C VAL A 61 -4.41 5.11 1.32
N ALA A 62 -3.90 4.16 2.11
CA ALA A 62 -3.22 4.38 3.39
C ALA A 62 -1.70 4.19 3.22
N VAL A 63 -0.91 4.83 4.09
CA VAL A 63 0.55 4.69 4.12
C VAL A 63 0.95 4.26 5.52
N VAL A 64 1.80 3.25 5.62
CA VAL A 64 2.41 2.77 6.86
C VAL A 64 3.92 2.84 6.69
N GLY A 65 4.56 3.68 7.50
CA GLY A 65 6.02 3.74 7.57
C GLY A 65 6.60 2.48 8.18
N LEU A 66 7.55 1.87 7.48
CA LEU A 66 8.36 0.75 7.96
C LEU A 66 9.76 0.88 7.35
N ASP A 67 10.78 0.73 8.19
CA ASP A 67 12.14 0.50 7.74
C ASP A 67 12.27 -0.97 7.37
N MET A 68 12.43 -1.27 6.07
CA MET A 68 12.47 -2.64 5.57
C MET A 68 13.78 -3.36 5.90
N ASP A 69 14.82 -2.61 6.32
CA ASP A 69 16.10 -3.15 6.76
C ASP A 69 16.16 -3.38 8.29
N ASP A 70 15.08 -3.09 9.02
CA ASP A 70 15.02 -3.30 10.47
C ASP A 70 14.94 -4.79 10.81
N GLU A 71 16.00 -5.38 11.35
CA GLU A 71 16.03 -6.82 11.67
C GLU A 71 15.04 -7.24 12.77
N ARG A 72 14.35 -6.30 13.43
CA ARG A 72 13.40 -6.60 14.51
C ARG A 72 12.04 -6.98 13.93
N GLU A 73 11.67 -8.25 14.10
CA GLU A 73 10.32 -8.76 13.78
C GLU A 73 9.20 -7.91 14.41
N GLY A 74 9.43 -7.34 15.60
CA GLY A 74 8.48 -6.44 16.26
C GLY A 74 8.09 -5.22 15.43
N ALA A 75 9.02 -4.65 14.66
CA ALA A 75 8.74 -3.51 13.78
C ALA A 75 7.80 -3.90 12.63
N PHE A 76 8.01 -5.08 12.05
CA PHE A 76 7.14 -5.64 11.02
C PHE A 76 5.74 -5.98 11.58
N ASN A 77 5.67 -6.61 12.75
CA ASN A 77 4.39 -6.93 13.39
C ASN A 77 3.57 -5.67 13.67
N ASP A 78 4.19 -4.62 14.18
CA ASP A 78 3.52 -3.32 14.41
C ASP A 78 3.06 -2.67 13.10
N ALA A 79 3.84 -2.76 12.03
CA ALA A 79 3.48 -2.22 10.72
C ALA A 79 2.31 -2.99 10.07
N VAL A 80 2.32 -4.32 10.15
CA VAL A 80 1.24 -5.17 9.65
C VAL A 80 -0.04 -4.96 10.46
N ASP A 81 0.03 -4.79 11.77
CA ASP A 81 -1.14 -4.46 12.61
C ASP A 81 -1.71 -3.08 12.25
N LYS A 82 -0.87 -2.06 12.01
CA LYS A 82 -1.32 -0.76 11.50
C LYS A 82 -2.00 -0.88 10.14
N ALA A 83 -1.44 -1.67 9.23
CA ALA A 83 -2.02 -1.94 7.91
C ALA A 83 -3.38 -2.64 8.01
N TRP A 84 -3.49 -3.64 8.89
CA TRP A 84 -4.73 -4.36 9.15
C TRP A 84 -5.81 -3.42 9.71
N ARG A 85 -5.46 -2.58 10.69
CA ARG A 85 -6.38 -1.62 11.31
C ARG A 85 -6.85 -0.52 10.35
N ALA A 86 -6.06 -0.17 9.34
CA ALA A 86 -6.44 0.85 8.36
C ALA A 86 -7.76 0.48 7.65
N PHE A 87 -7.94 -0.80 7.29
CA PHE A 87 -9.09 -1.26 6.51
C PHE A 87 -9.92 -2.37 7.17
N GLY A 88 -9.54 -2.84 8.35
CA GLY A 88 -10.20 -3.88 9.14
C GLY A 88 -9.89 -5.32 8.69
N HIS A 89 -9.41 -5.50 7.45
CA HIS A 89 -8.92 -6.77 6.91
C HIS A 89 -8.04 -6.52 5.67
N LEU A 90 -7.24 -7.52 5.30
CA LEU A 90 -6.46 -7.55 4.06
C LEU A 90 -6.85 -8.78 3.23
N ASP A 91 -7.03 -8.61 1.93
CA ASP A 91 -7.35 -9.68 0.98
C ASP A 91 -6.11 -10.22 0.26
N ALA A 92 -5.09 -9.39 0.08
CA ALA A 92 -3.90 -9.74 -0.68
C ALA A 92 -2.65 -8.97 -0.19
N LEU A 93 -1.49 -9.59 -0.41
CA LEU A 93 -0.17 -9.00 -0.21
C LEU A 93 0.56 -9.02 -1.56
N VAL A 94 1.13 -7.87 -1.93
CA VAL A 94 2.06 -7.75 -3.04
C VAL A 94 3.40 -7.31 -2.48
N ASN A 95 4.39 -8.19 -2.53
CA ASN A 95 5.74 -7.87 -2.09
C ASN A 95 6.54 -7.29 -3.27
N CYS A 96 6.72 -5.97 -3.31
CA CYS A 96 7.50 -5.28 -4.35
C CYS A 96 8.78 -4.65 -3.83
N HIS A 97 9.11 -4.84 -2.55
CA HIS A 97 10.40 -4.42 -2.03
C HIS A 97 11.51 -5.35 -2.55
N ALA A 98 12.55 -4.76 -3.12
CA ALA A 98 13.73 -5.47 -3.59
C ALA A 98 14.87 -5.24 -2.61
N TYR A 99 15.28 -6.30 -1.91
CA TYR A 99 16.47 -6.29 -1.07
C TYR A 99 17.72 -6.39 -1.96
N GLU A 100 18.63 -5.42 -1.91
CA GLU A 100 19.82 -5.38 -2.77
C GLU A 100 21.02 -6.19 -2.25
N GLY A 101 20.98 -6.76 -1.04
CA GLY A 101 22.04 -7.65 -0.53
C GLY A 101 23.17 -6.96 0.21
#